data_AF-A0A4Q9FYB7-F1
#
_entry.id   AF-A0A4Q9FYB7-F1
#
_cell.length_a   1.000
_cell.length_b   1.000
_cell.length_c   1.000
_cell.angle_alpha   90.00
_cell.angle_beta   90.00
_cell.angle_gamma   90.00
#
_symmetry.space_group_name_H-M   'P 1'
#
loop_
_entity.id
_entity.type
_entity.pdbx_description
1 polymer ?
#
loop_
_entity_poly.entity_id
_entity_poly.type
_entity_poly.pdbx_seq_one_letter_code
_entity_poly.pdbx_strand_id
1 'polypeptide(L)'
;MSGFLDALTDAPWISVADLLGDRPLVVIAPHPDDETLGCGALLFDAHARGNPCHVICVTDGSRSHPGSRAWPPARLAAERRAEFNRAVAILAPGAVTHWLGHPDCAAPDDTASAQALTRLIPHGAFAFASWGMDPHIDHQRVAALTRRVVAERPDLDLGFYPIWGRFTNHSAPARLVLASAAARTAKARALACHGTQMTRLIDDDPGGFVMEPWRQSHFLIHPEVILAP
;
A
#
# COMPACT_ATOMS: atom_id res chain seq x y z
N MET A 1 -17.29 -11.73 -11.35
CA MET A 1 -17.60 -10.30 -11.19
C MET A 1 -17.39 -9.95 -9.72
N SER A 2 -16.75 -8.82 -9.42
CA SER A 2 -16.54 -8.37 -8.05
C SER A 2 -17.58 -7.30 -7.75
N GLY A 3 -18.43 -7.53 -6.75
CA GLY A 3 -19.42 -6.54 -6.33
C GLY A 3 -18.80 -5.21 -5.90
N PHE A 4 -17.54 -5.23 -5.41
CA PHE A 4 -16.80 -4.02 -5.12
C PHE A 4 -16.51 -3.19 -6.37
N LEU A 5 -15.93 -3.78 -7.41
CA LEU A 5 -15.61 -3.06 -8.66
C LEU A 5 -16.87 -2.61 -9.40
N ASP A 6 -17.92 -3.42 -9.38
CA ASP A 6 -19.21 -3.05 -10.00
C ASP A 6 -19.78 -1.78 -9.32
N ALA A 7 -19.61 -1.65 -8.00
CA ALA A 7 -20.03 -0.46 -7.25
C ALA A 7 -19.18 0.80 -7.52
N LEU A 8 -18.02 0.67 -8.20
CA LEU A 8 -17.16 1.80 -8.56
C LEU A 8 -17.49 2.42 -9.93
N THR A 9 -18.43 1.85 -10.68
CA THR A 9 -18.76 2.30 -12.05
C THR A 9 -19.04 3.81 -12.12
N ASP A 10 -19.75 4.35 -11.13
CA ASP A 10 -20.12 5.75 -11.04
C ASP A 10 -19.37 6.51 -9.92
N ALA A 11 -18.26 5.95 -9.43
CA ALA A 11 -17.47 6.59 -8.38
C ALA A 11 -16.87 7.92 -8.88
N PRO A 12 -16.99 9.01 -8.11
CA PRO A 12 -16.46 10.29 -8.51
C PRO A 12 -14.93 10.27 -8.58
N TRP A 13 -14.39 11.06 -9.50
CA TRP A 13 -12.96 11.26 -9.65
C TRP A 13 -12.46 12.36 -8.72
N ILE A 14 -11.20 12.26 -8.31
CA ILE A 14 -10.52 13.28 -7.51
C ILE A 14 -9.08 13.46 -7.99
N SER A 15 -8.64 14.72 -8.12
CA SER A 15 -7.25 15.00 -8.41
C SER A 15 -6.39 14.86 -7.15
N VAL A 16 -5.10 14.58 -7.30
CA VAL A 16 -4.18 14.57 -6.14
C VAL A 16 -4.12 15.94 -5.46
N ALA A 17 -4.33 17.04 -6.21
CA ALA A 17 -4.40 18.38 -5.66
C ALA A 17 -5.61 18.60 -4.76
N ASP A 18 -6.80 18.19 -5.20
CA ASP A 18 -8.01 18.32 -4.40
C ASP A 18 -8.01 17.37 -3.19
N LEU A 19 -7.37 16.20 -3.33
CA LEU A 19 -7.27 15.23 -2.26
C LEU A 19 -6.35 15.69 -1.12
N LEU A 20 -5.14 16.17 -1.46
CA LEU A 20 -4.11 16.44 -0.47
C LEU A 20 -3.96 17.93 -0.13
N GLY A 21 -4.33 18.84 -1.03
CA GLY A 21 -3.87 20.23 -0.97
C GLY A 21 -2.34 20.27 -0.86
N ASP A 22 -1.86 20.95 0.18
CA ASP A 22 -0.42 21.07 0.52
C ASP A 22 0.01 20.09 1.64
N ARG A 23 -0.87 19.19 2.08
CA ARG A 23 -0.59 18.29 3.21
C ARG A 23 0.46 17.23 2.85
N PRO A 24 1.28 16.78 3.81
CA PRO A 24 2.12 15.60 3.63
C PRO A 24 1.26 14.36 3.34
N LEU A 25 1.72 13.50 2.44
CA LEU A 25 1.14 12.18 2.20
C LEU A 25 1.91 11.13 3.00
N VAL A 26 1.18 10.30 3.76
CA VAL A 26 1.75 9.13 4.43
C VAL A 26 1.03 7.88 3.94
N VAL A 27 1.75 6.92 3.38
CA VAL A 27 1.21 5.61 3.00
C VAL A 27 1.73 4.55 3.98
N ILE A 28 0.81 3.85 4.65
CA ILE A 28 1.08 2.81 5.65
C ILE A 28 0.72 1.47 5.03
N ALA A 29 1.74 0.80 4.48
CA ALA A 29 1.64 -0.44 3.74
C ALA A 29 1.75 -1.65 4.67
N PRO A 30 0.75 -2.56 4.71
CA PRO A 30 0.87 -3.80 5.45
C PRO A 30 2.08 -4.60 5.00
N HIS A 31 2.23 -4.85 3.70
CA HIS A 31 3.35 -5.60 3.14
C HIS A 31 4.17 -4.77 2.14
N PRO A 32 5.39 -5.22 1.79
CA PRO A 32 6.19 -4.62 0.73
C PRO A 32 5.58 -4.95 -0.64
N ASP A 33 4.92 -3.97 -1.27
CA ASP A 33 4.21 -3.99 -2.57
C ASP A 33 2.86 -3.25 -2.49
N ASP A 34 2.20 -3.29 -1.33
CA ASP A 34 0.91 -2.66 -1.10
C ASP A 34 0.95 -1.13 -1.33
N GLU A 35 2.07 -0.47 -1.03
CA GLU A 35 2.26 0.96 -1.32
C GLU A 35 2.20 1.24 -2.82
N THR A 36 2.76 0.33 -3.62
CA THR A 36 2.83 0.44 -5.08
C THR A 36 1.49 0.05 -5.69
N LEU A 37 0.88 -1.06 -5.24
CA LEU A 37 -0.40 -1.56 -5.73
C LEU A 37 -1.54 -0.56 -5.46
N GLY A 38 -1.64 -0.08 -4.22
CA GLY A 38 -2.73 0.76 -3.75
C GLY A 38 -2.56 2.24 -4.04
N CYS A 39 -1.33 2.75 -3.93
CA CYS A 39 -1.05 4.20 -3.88
C CYS A 39 0.14 4.63 -4.75
N GLY A 40 0.65 3.80 -5.66
CA GLY A 40 1.84 4.12 -6.43
C GLY A 40 1.70 5.39 -7.28
N ALA A 41 0.58 5.53 -7.98
CA ALA A 41 0.32 6.72 -8.80
C ALA A 41 0.07 7.96 -7.92
N LEU A 42 -0.67 7.80 -6.81
CA LEU A 42 -0.87 8.84 -5.81
C LEU A 42 0.46 9.34 -5.23
N LEU A 43 1.37 8.44 -4.83
CA LEU A 43 2.70 8.77 -4.32
C LEU A 43 3.51 9.58 -5.33
N PHE A 44 3.48 9.17 -6.61
CA PHE A 44 4.21 9.85 -7.67
C PHE A 44 3.71 11.26 -7.91
N ASP A 45 2.39 11.41 -8.09
CA ASP A 45 1.82 12.73 -8.36
C ASP A 45 1.89 13.65 -7.14
N ALA A 46 1.78 13.12 -5.92
CA ALA A 46 1.98 13.89 -4.69
C ALA A 46 3.43 14.42 -4.60
N HIS A 47 4.40 13.55 -4.85
CA HIS A 47 5.81 13.95 -4.87
C HIS A 47 6.11 14.98 -5.95
N ALA A 48 5.61 14.77 -7.18
CA ALA A 48 5.81 15.69 -8.30
C ALA A 48 5.21 17.09 -8.04
N ARG A 49 4.18 17.16 -7.19
CA ARG A 49 3.58 18.42 -6.73
C ARG A 49 4.31 19.07 -5.55
N GLY A 50 5.29 18.39 -4.97
CA GLY A 50 6.06 18.89 -3.83
C GLY A 50 5.46 18.58 -2.46
N ASN A 51 4.42 17.73 -2.38
CA ASN A 51 3.94 17.23 -1.09
C ASN A 51 5.05 16.36 -0.46
N PRO A 52 5.39 16.55 0.83
CA PRO A 52 6.28 15.63 1.53
C PRO A 52 5.65 14.23 1.57
N CYS A 53 6.39 13.22 1.12
CA CYS A 53 5.92 11.84 1.07
C CYS A 53 6.63 10.97 2.13
N HIS A 54 5.84 10.20 2.86
CA HIS A 54 6.31 9.20 3.81
C HIS A 54 5.71 7.83 3.44
N VAL A 55 6.53 6.78 3.49
CA VAL A 55 6.06 5.41 3.26
C VAL A 55 6.51 4.53 4.41
N ILE A 56 5.55 3.91 5.10
CA ILE A 56 5.77 3.07 6.27
C ILE A 56 5.37 1.65 5.91
N CYS A 57 6.33 0.73 5.87
CA CYS A 57 6.08 -0.69 5.65
C CYS A 57 6.03 -1.41 7.01
N VAL A 58 4.90 -2.08 7.28
CA VAL A 58 4.58 -2.61 8.62
C VAL A 58 5.16 -4.01 8.80
N THR A 59 4.93 -4.92 7.87
CA THR A 59 5.43 -6.30 7.96
C THR A 59 6.49 -6.59 6.90
N ASP A 60 7.25 -7.66 7.13
CA ASP A 60 8.38 -8.05 6.29
C ASP A 60 8.00 -8.86 5.05
N GLY A 61 6.74 -9.31 4.95
CA GLY A 61 6.24 -10.11 3.84
C GLY A 61 6.92 -11.47 3.67
N SER A 62 7.52 -12.02 4.73
CA SER A 62 8.39 -13.20 4.65
C SER A 62 7.64 -14.54 4.49
N ARG A 63 6.30 -14.57 4.52
CA ARG A 63 5.52 -15.83 4.54
C ARG A 63 4.87 -16.17 3.20
N SER A 64 5.19 -15.45 2.14
CA SER A 64 4.64 -15.72 0.80
C SER A 64 5.13 -17.04 0.19
N HIS A 65 6.31 -17.54 0.59
CA HIS A 65 6.93 -18.77 0.04
C HIS A 65 7.48 -19.68 1.16
N PRO A 66 6.63 -20.22 2.05
CA PRO A 66 7.07 -20.94 3.24
C PRO A 66 7.75 -22.29 2.92
N GLY A 67 7.54 -22.85 1.73
CA GLY A 67 8.15 -24.11 1.30
C GLY A 67 9.50 -23.96 0.59
N SER A 68 9.90 -22.73 0.25
CA SER A 68 11.14 -22.48 -0.48
C SER A 68 12.36 -22.76 0.39
N ARG A 69 13.30 -23.56 -0.13
CA ARG A 69 14.60 -23.80 0.48
C ARG A 69 15.63 -22.77 0.03
N ALA A 70 15.50 -22.28 -1.21
CA ALA A 70 16.34 -21.24 -1.76
C ALA A 70 16.06 -19.87 -1.11
N TRP A 71 14.81 -19.61 -0.70
CA TRP A 71 14.34 -18.35 -0.13
C TRP A 71 13.77 -18.52 1.29
N PRO A 72 14.62 -18.85 2.29
CA PRO A 72 14.17 -18.88 3.67
C PRO A 72 13.66 -17.50 4.12
N PRO A 73 12.76 -17.42 5.14
CA PRO A 73 12.07 -16.18 5.51
C PRO A 73 12.98 -14.96 5.67
N ALA A 74 14.13 -15.09 6.33
CA ALA A 74 15.06 -13.98 6.52
C ALA A 74 15.65 -13.44 5.21
N ARG A 75 15.96 -14.32 4.25
CA ARG A 75 16.43 -13.92 2.92
C ARG A 75 15.30 -13.24 2.15
N LEU A 76 14.10 -13.81 2.17
CA LEU A 76 12.93 -13.27 1.49
C LEU A 76 12.57 -11.86 2.02
N ALA A 77 12.52 -11.68 3.33
CA ALA A 77 12.29 -10.39 3.98
C ALA A 77 13.34 -9.34 3.55
N ALA A 78 14.62 -9.72 3.49
CA ALA A 78 15.68 -8.82 3.08
C ALA A 78 15.54 -8.38 1.61
N GLU A 79 15.19 -9.31 0.71
CA GLU A 79 14.94 -8.97 -0.69
C GLU A 79 13.69 -8.10 -0.84
N ARG A 80 12.57 -8.47 -0.21
CA ARG A 80 11.33 -7.67 -0.28
C ARG A 80 11.51 -6.25 0.25
N ARG A 81 12.35 -6.05 1.28
CA ARG A 81 12.76 -4.71 1.71
C ARG A 81 13.54 -3.95 0.63
N ALA A 82 14.44 -4.63 -0.07
CA ALA A 82 15.19 -4.02 -1.17
C ALA A 82 14.29 -3.69 -2.37
N GLU A 83 13.33 -4.55 -2.70
CA GLU A 83 12.29 -4.33 -3.71
C GLU A 83 11.44 -3.10 -3.39
N PHE A 84 10.93 -3.03 -2.15
CA PHE A 84 10.21 -1.86 -1.62
C PHE A 84 11.01 -0.56 -1.75
N ASN A 85 12.27 -0.55 -1.32
CA ASN A 85 13.09 0.66 -1.42
C ASN A 85 13.31 1.09 -2.87
N ARG A 86 13.52 0.15 -3.80
CA ARG A 86 13.65 0.44 -5.25
C ARG A 86 12.34 0.99 -5.82
N ALA A 87 11.20 0.41 -5.44
CA ALA A 87 9.89 0.86 -5.86
C ALA A 87 9.61 2.28 -5.37
N VAL A 88 9.79 2.56 -4.07
CA VAL A 88 9.58 3.90 -3.51
C VAL A 88 10.53 4.93 -4.12
N ALA A 89 11.78 4.58 -4.41
CA ALA A 89 12.72 5.48 -5.08
C ALA A 89 12.30 5.86 -6.51
N ILE A 90 11.49 5.03 -7.18
CA ILE A 90 10.89 5.36 -8.49
C ILE A 90 9.66 6.25 -8.31
N LEU A 91 8.83 5.94 -7.32
CA LEU A 91 7.55 6.62 -7.11
C LEU A 91 7.73 8.02 -6.52
N ALA A 92 8.50 8.14 -5.45
CA ALA A 92 8.70 9.40 -4.74
C ALA A 92 10.17 9.54 -4.31
N PRO A 93 11.07 9.94 -5.23
CA PRO A 93 12.47 10.20 -4.91
C PRO A 93 12.63 11.13 -3.71
N GLY A 94 13.31 10.67 -2.66
CA GLY A 94 13.50 11.46 -1.43
C GLY A 94 12.34 11.36 -0.42
N ALA A 95 11.35 10.51 -0.66
CA ALA A 95 10.38 10.14 0.37
C ALA A 95 11.07 9.55 1.60
N VAL A 96 10.53 9.84 2.79
CA VAL A 96 11.01 9.25 4.04
C VAL A 96 10.41 7.85 4.16
N THR A 97 11.26 6.82 4.19
CA THR A 97 10.83 5.42 4.33
C THR A 97 11.07 4.90 5.74
N HIS A 98 10.05 4.26 6.31
CA HIS A 98 10.17 3.55 7.58
C HIS A 98 9.90 2.06 7.38
N TRP A 99 10.83 1.22 7.83
CA TRP A 99 10.67 -0.23 7.85
C TRP A 99 10.46 -0.69 9.28
N LEU A 100 9.22 -1.06 9.63
CA LEU A 100 8.92 -1.60 10.96
C LEU A 100 9.31 -3.09 11.02
N GLY A 101 9.08 -3.83 9.94
CA GLY A 101 9.58 -5.18 9.76
C GLY A 101 9.00 -6.18 10.77
N HIS A 102 7.75 -6.02 11.18
CA HIS A 102 7.05 -7.05 11.95
C HIS A 102 6.94 -8.33 11.12
N PRO A 103 6.91 -9.52 11.74
CA PRO A 103 6.70 -10.74 10.98
C PRO A 103 5.39 -10.69 10.19
N ASP A 104 5.41 -11.18 8.96
CA ASP A 104 4.22 -11.36 8.13
C ASP A 104 3.14 -12.21 8.85
N CYS A 105 1.87 -11.83 8.68
CA CYS A 105 0.69 -12.23 9.45
C CYS A 105 0.71 -11.83 10.94
N ALA A 106 1.61 -10.93 11.35
CA ALA A 106 1.76 -10.49 12.73
C ALA A 106 1.86 -8.96 12.86
N ALA A 107 1.22 -8.20 11.95
CA ALA A 107 1.08 -6.76 12.13
C ALA A 107 0.49 -6.45 13.51
N PRO A 108 0.98 -5.43 14.23
CA PRO A 108 0.44 -5.05 15.53
C PRO A 108 -0.82 -4.20 15.38
N ASP A 109 -1.68 -4.23 16.39
CA ASP A 109 -2.89 -3.40 16.49
C ASP A 109 -3.11 -2.83 17.91
N ASP A 110 -2.07 -2.88 18.74
CA ASP A 110 -2.08 -2.45 20.14
C ASP A 110 -1.73 -0.96 20.32
N THR A 111 -1.93 -0.47 21.55
CA THR A 111 -1.74 0.97 21.88
C THR A 111 -0.28 1.40 21.85
N ALA A 112 0.65 0.55 22.27
CA ALA A 112 2.08 0.89 22.28
C ALA A 112 2.61 1.02 20.85
N SER A 113 2.18 0.11 19.97
CA SER A 113 2.48 0.16 18.54
C SER A 113 1.86 1.39 17.87
N ALA A 114 0.64 1.78 18.24
CA ALA A 114 0.01 3.02 17.74
C ALA A 114 0.85 4.25 18.14
N GLN A 115 1.26 4.34 19.41
CA GLN A 115 2.13 5.43 19.88
C GLN A 115 3.48 5.47 19.15
N ALA A 116 4.04 4.30 18.81
CA ALA A 116 5.26 4.22 18.02
C ALA A 116 5.05 4.75 16.60
N LEU A 117 3.96 4.34 15.95
CA LEU A 117 3.59 4.79 14.60
C LEU A 117 3.33 6.30 14.55
N THR A 118 2.67 6.87 15.58
CA THR A 118 2.40 8.32 15.68
C THR A 118 3.67 9.17 15.54
N ARG A 119 4.82 8.69 16.05
CA ARG A 119 6.09 9.43 16.00
C ARG A 119 6.71 9.50 14.60
N LEU A 120 6.25 8.66 13.67
CA LEU A 120 6.75 8.59 12.30
C LEU A 120 5.92 9.45 11.34
N ILE A 121 4.74 9.88 11.78
CA ILE A 121 3.77 10.60 10.95
C ILE A 121 3.94 12.12 11.16
N PRO A 122 4.28 12.88 10.10
CA PRO A 122 4.44 14.32 10.20
C PRO A 122 3.13 15.01 10.61
N HIS A 123 3.24 16.21 11.17
CA HIS A 123 2.09 17.03 11.54
C HIS A 123 1.24 17.38 10.31
N GLY A 124 -0.09 17.31 10.45
CA GLY A 124 -1.01 17.73 9.39
C GLY A 124 -1.11 16.75 8.21
N ALA A 125 -0.58 15.53 8.31
CA ALA A 125 -0.55 14.58 7.20
C ALA A 125 -1.94 14.05 6.83
N PHE A 126 -2.07 13.63 5.58
CA PHE A 126 -3.12 12.72 5.14
C PHE A 126 -2.55 11.30 5.15
N ALA A 127 -3.01 10.47 6.07
CA ALA A 127 -2.56 9.08 6.22
C ALA A 127 -3.47 8.13 5.43
N PHE A 128 -2.85 7.28 4.62
CA PHE A 128 -3.50 6.22 3.88
C PHE A 128 -3.07 4.87 4.43
N ALA A 129 -4.03 4.03 4.78
CA ALA A 129 -3.80 2.66 5.23
C ALA A 129 -4.61 1.67 4.38
N SER A 130 -4.27 0.38 4.45
CA SER A 130 -5.09 -0.67 3.83
C SER A 130 -6.52 -0.65 4.35
N TRP A 131 -7.48 -1.04 3.50
CA TRP A 131 -8.88 -1.09 3.89
C TRP A 131 -9.16 -2.23 4.89
N GLY A 132 -9.87 -1.90 5.97
CA GLY A 132 -10.19 -2.87 7.01
C GLY A 132 -11.16 -3.99 6.62
N MET A 133 -11.73 -3.97 5.41
CA MET A 133 -12.52 -5.09 4.87
C MET A 133 -11.72 -5.94 3.87
N ASP A 134 -10.42 -5.68 3.69
CA ASP A 134 -9.55 -6.61 2.98
C ASP A 134 -9.50 -7.95 3.77
N PRO A 135 -9.56 -9.11 3.08
CA PRO A 135 -9.57 -10.42 3.75
C PRO A 135 -8.27 -10.78 4.50
N HIS A 136 -7.18 -10.04 4.30
CA HIS A 136 -5.89 -10.34 4.92
C HIS A 136 -5.79 -9.75 6.34
N ILE A 137 -5.33 -10.54 7.31
CA ILE A 137 -5.27 -10.14 8.72
C ILE A 137 -4.40 -8.89 8.93
N ASP A 138 -3.24 -8.81 8.27
CA ASP A 138 -2.37 -7.63 8.40
C ASP A 138 -3.02 -6.37 7.84
N HIS A 139 -3.84 -6.47 6.79
CA HIS A 139 -4.55 -5.31 6.24
C HIS A 139 -5.58 -4.80 7.25
N GLN A 140 -6.30 -5.71 7.90
CA GLN A 140 -7.28 -5.39 8.93
C GLN A 140 -6.63 -4.75 10.15
N ARG A 141 -5.49 -5.30 10.59
CA ARG A 141 -4.74 -4.80 11.74
C ARG A 141 -4.09 -3.44 11.48
N VAL A 142 -3.49 -3.23 10.31
CA VAL A 142 -2.95 -1.92 9.93
C VAL A 142 -4.04 -0.86 9.82
N ALA A 143 -5.23 -1.22 9.31
CA ALA A 143 -6.39 -0.33 9.32
C ALA A 143 -6.81 0.05 10.76
N ALA A 144 -6.88 -0.93 11.67
CA ALA A 144 -7.22 -0.71 13.06
C ALA A 144 -6.17 0.14 13.81
N LEU A 145 -4.88 -0.17 13.60
CA LEU A 145 -3.75 0.56 14.14
C LEU A 145 -3.77 2.03 13.72
N THR A 146 -4.01 2.30 12.44
CA THR A 146 -4.04 3.68 11.90
C THR A 146 -5.25 4.45 12.43
N ARG A 147 -6.41 3.81 12.62
CA ARG A 147 -7.56 4.43 13.30
C ARG A 147 -7.24 4.85 14.73
N ARG A 148 -6.49 4.03 15.48
CA ARG A 148 -6.04 4.39 16.84
C ARG A 148 -5.13 5.62 16.83
N VAL A 149 -4.19 5.68 15.87
CA VAL A 149 -3.30 6.84 15.71
C VAL A 149 -4.10 8.12 15.47
N VAL A 150 -5.03 8.10 14.51
CA VAL A 150 -5.80 9.30 14.13
C VAL A 150 -6.77 9.73 15.22
N ALA A 151 -7.28 8.78 16.03
CA ALA A 151 -8.10 9.11 17.19
C ALA A 151 -7.35 9.96 18.25
N GLU A 152 -6.02 9.85 18.31
CA GLU A 152 -5.15 10.65 19.20
C GLU A 152 -4.49 11.84 18.49
N ARG A 153 -4.70 12.00 17.18
CA ARG A 153 -4.05 12.98 16.31
C ARG A 153 -5.08 13.69 15.43
N PRO A 154 -5.82 14.67 15.98
CA PRO A 154 -6.87 15.38 15.25
C PRO A 154 -6.35 16.27 14.11
N ASP A 155 -5.03 16.45 14.00
CA ASP A 155 -4.38 17.11 12.87
C ASP A 155 -4.24 16.21 11.62
N LEU A 156 -4.51 14.91 11.76
CA LEU A 156 -4.38 13.93 10.69
C LEU A 156 -5.74 13.63 10.04
N ASP A 157 -5.71 13.49 8.72
CA ASP A 157 -6.82 12.89 7.97
C ASP A 157 -6.50 11.43 7.68
N LEU A 158 -7.55 10.63 7.54
CA LEU A 158 -7.46 9.19 7.33
C LEU A 158 -8.23 8.77 6.10
N GLY A 159 -7.53 8.18 5.13
CA GLY A 159 -8.10 7.51 3.98
C GLY A 159 -7.71 6.03 3.98
N PHE A 160 -8.47 5.22 3.25
CA PHE A 160 -8.12 3.82 3.04
C PHE A 160 -7.97 3.47 1.57
N TYR A 161 -7.12 2.50 1.26
CA TYR A 161 -7.02 1.91 -0.07
C TYR A 161 -7.26 0.39 -0.01
N PRO A 162 -8.11 -0.17 -0.88
CA PRO A 162 -8.32 -1.61 -0.96
C PRO A 162 -7.24 -2.26 -1.84
N ILE A 163 -6.72 -3.40 -1.41
CA ILE A 163 -5.87 -4.27 -2.23
C ILE A 163 -6.70 -5.48 -2.62
N TRP A 164 -7.03 -6.32 -1.64
CA TRP A 164 -7.74 -7.57 -1.86
C TRP A 164 -9.25 -7.41 -1.86
N GLY A 165 -9.77 -6.42 -1.12
CA GLY A 165 -11.19 -6.07 -1.07
C GLY A 165 -11.77 -5.73 -2.44
N ARG A 166 -10.91 -5.27 -3.36
CA ARG A 166 -11.24 -5.04 -4.78
C ARG A 166 -11.78 -6.26 -5.51
N PHE A 167 -11.53 -7.47 -5.01
CA PHE A 167 -11.96 -8.71 -5.67
C PHE A 167 -13.02 -9.45 -4.86
N THR A 168 -13.66 -8.74 -3.93
CA THR A 168 -14.74 -9.28 -3.07
C THR A 168 -16.10 -8.72 -3.49
N ASN A 169 -17.13 -9.02 -2.70
CA ASN A 169 -18.48 -8.46 -2.84
C ASN A 169 -18.77 -7.36 -1.81
N HIS A 170 -17.76 -6.89 -1.07
CA HIS A 170 -17.92 -5.72 -0.21
C HIS A 170 -18.12 -4.46 -1.05
N SER A 171 -18.64 -3.39 -0.44
CA SER A 171 -18.74 -2.08 -1.06
C SER A 171 -18.44 -0.99 -0.02
N ALA A 172 -17.96 0.15 -0.50
CA ALA A 172 -17.75 1.35 0.31
C ALA A 172 -17.84 2.57 -0.59
N PRO A 173 -18.28 3.74 -0.07
CA PRO A 173 -18.11 5.00 -0.77
C PRO A 173 -16.64 5.23 -1.09
N ALA A 174 -16.36 5.52 -2.35
CA ALA A 174 -15.01 5.60 -2.88
C ALA A 174 -14.85 6.78 -3.83
N ARG A 175 -13.61 7.22 -4.02
CA ARG A 175 -13.22 8.09 -5.12
C ARG A 175 -12.12 7.43 -5.95
N LEU A 176 -12.08 7.77 -7.23
CA LEU A 176 -11.04 7.31 -8.16
C LEU A 176 -9.99 8.39 -8.35
N VAL A 177 -8.72 8.05 -8.15
CA VAL A 177 -7.61 9.01 -8.30
C VAL A 177 -7.37 9.28 -9.78
N LEU A 178 -7.45 10.55 -10.16
CA LEU A 178 -7.06 11.02 -11.49
C LEU A 178 -5.53 11.14 -11.57
N ALA A 179 -4.88 10.01 -11.92
CA ALA A 179 -3.43 9.94 -12.06
C ALA A 179 -2.92 10.55 -13.38
N SER A 180 -1.73 11.16 -13.34
CA SER A 180 -1.01 11.59 -14.54
C SER A 180 -0.51 10.38 -15.37
N ALA A 181 -0.19 10.61 -16.64
CA ALA A 181 0.41 9.57 -17.48
C ALA A 181 1.78 9.13 -16.93
N ALA A 182 2.57 10.08 -16.43
CA ALA A 182 3.87 9.81 -15.82
C ALA A 182 3.74 8.94 -14.58
N ALA A 183 2.74 9.20 -13.72
CA ALA A 183 2.44 8.39 -12.54
C ALA A 183 2.10 6.95 -12.91
N ARG A 184 1.28 6.72 -13.94
CA ARG A 184 0.98 5.36 -14.43
C ARG A 184 2.22 4.63 -14.92
N THR A 185 3.08 5.31 -15.68
CA THR A 185 4.35 4.73 -16.14
C THR A 185 5.30 4.43 -14.98
N ALA A 186 5.41 5.33 -14.01
CA ALA A 186 6.24 5.14 -12.82
C ALA A 186 5.72 3.98 -11.96
N LYS A 187 4.40 3.88 -11.76
CA LYS A 187 3.75 2.77 -11.07
C LYS A 187 4.06 1.42 -11.72
N ALA A 188 4.01 1.34 -13.05
CA ALA A 188 4.38 0.11 -13.76
C ALA A 188 5.85 -0.31 -13.52
N ARG A 189 6.77 0.65 -13.54
CA ARG A 189 8.19 0.41 -13.24
C ARG A 189 8.43 0.02 -11.78
N ALA A 190 7.74 0.67 -10.85
CA ALA A 190 7.79 0.36 -9.43
C ALA A 190 7.23 -1.05 -9.14
N LEU A 191 6.11 -1.42 -9.78
CA LEU A 191 5.51 -2.74 -9.60
C LEU A 191 6.46 -3.85 -10.07
N ALA A 192 7.16 -3.62 -11.18
CA ALA A 192 8.17 -4.55 -11.68
C ALA A 192 9.38 -4.73 -10.74
N CYS A 193 9.59 -3.85 -9.75
CA CYS A 193 10.64 -4.04 -8.74
C CYS A 193 10.31 -5.16 -7.74
N HIS A 194 9.02 -5.50 -7.55
CA HIS A 194 8.55 -6.53 -6.63
C HIS A 194 8.63 -7.93 -7.26
N GLY A 195 9.81 -8.29 -7.75
CA GLY A 195 10.07 -9.51 -8.50
C GLY A 195 9.69 -10.79 -7.74
N THR A 196 9.90 -10.82 -6.42
CA THR A 196 9.53 -11.96 -5.57
C THR A 196 8.03 -12.25 -5.55
N GLN A 197 7.18 -11.25 -5.82
CA GLN A 197 5.71 -11.40 -5.79
C GLN A 197 5.08 -11.32 -7.19
N MET A 198 5.72 -10.64 -8.14
CA MET A 198 5.17 -10.40 -9.48
C MET A 198 5.68 -11.39 -10.54
N THR A 199 6.65 -12.25 -10.20
CA THR A 199 7.27 -13.19 -11.14
C THR A 199 7.48 -14.58 -10.53
N ARG A 200 7.97 -15.53 -11.34
CA ARG A 200 8.42 -16.87 -10.90
C ARG A 200 9.89 -16.88 -10.48
N LEU A 201 10.40 -15.77 -9.91
CA LEU A 201 11.78 -15.67 -9.40
C LEU A 201 12.06 -16.76 -8.33
N ILE A 202 11.06 -17.08 -7.53
CA ILE A 202 11.06 -18.19 -6.57
C ILE A 202 10.34 -19.36 -7.25
N ASP A 203 11.09 -20.40 -7.61
CA ASP A 203 10.62 -21.51 -8.43
C ASP A 203 10.59 -22.86 -7.69
N ASP A 204 11.11 -22.91 -6.46
CA ASP A 204 11.19 -24.12 -5.62
C ASP A 204 10.05 -24.25 -4.58
N ASP A 205 9.06 -23.35 -4.60
CA ASP A 205 7.82 -23.46 -3.83
C ASP A 205 6.59 -23.34 -4.75
N PRO A 206 6.06 -24.47 -5.27
CA PRO A 206 4.90 -24.46 -6.16
C PRO A 206 3.62 -23.87 -5.55
N GLY A 207 3.51 -23.88 -4.22
CA GLY A 207 2.40 -23.29 -3.47
C GLY A 207 2.66 -21.84 -3.04
N GLY A 208 3.86 -21.32 -3.32
CA GLY A 208 4.25 -19.95 -3.03
C GLY A 208 3.40 -18.94 -3.79
N PHE A 209 3.19 -17.79 -3.18
CA PHE A 209 2.37 -16.74 -3.75
C PHE A 209 3.07 -16.07 -4.93
N VAL A 210 2.38 -16.04 -6.08
CA VAL A 210 2.73 -15.17 -7.21
C VAL A 210 1.47 -14.46 -7.65
N MET A 211 1.52 -13.14 -7.77
CA MET A 211 0.40 -12.32 -8.21
C MET A 211 -0.01 -12.75 -9.62
N GLU A 212 -1.28 -13.12 -9.79
CA GLU A 212 -1.82 -13.53 -11.08
C GLU A 212 -1.68 -12.40 -12.12
N PRO A 213 -1.31 -12.69 -13.39
CA PRO A 213 -1.08 -11.65 -14.40
C PRO A 213 -2.28 -10.71 -14.63
N TRP A 214 -3.50 -11.22 -14.50
CA TRP A 214 -4.71 -10.42 -14.64
C TRP A 214 -4.89 -9.44 -13.47
N ARG A 215 -4.47 -9.81 -12.24
CA ARG A 215 -4.47 -8.91 -11.08
C ARG A 215 -3.40 -7.85 -11.20
N GLN A 216 -2.20 -8.21 -11.66
CA GLN A 216 -1.16 -7.23 -11.98
C GLN A 216 -1.69 -6.21 -13.00
N SER A 217 -2.27 -6.69 -14.10
CA SER A 217 -2.92 -5.85 -15.10
C SER A 217 -4.02 -4.96 -14.51
N HIS A 218 -4.85 -5.48 -13.60
CA HIS A 218 -5.87 -4.69 -12.90
C HIS A 218 -5.24 -3.51 -12.14
N PHE A 219 -4.23 -3.75 -11.30
CA PHE A 219 -3.60 -2.67 -10.53
C PHE A 219 -2.86 -1.63 -11.39
N LEU A 220 -2.44 -2.00 -12.60
CA LEU A 220 -1.79 -1.10 -13.55
C LEU A 220 -2.79 -0.26 -14.38
N ILE A 221 -3.96 -0.82 -14.69
CA ILE A 221 -4.93 -0.21 -15.62
C ILE A 221 -6.07 0.48 -14.87
N HIS A 222 -6.60 -0.18 -13.84
CA HIS A 222 -7.70 0.37 -13.05
C HIS A 222 -7.20 1.55 -12.21
N PRO A 223 -7.97 2.65 -12.11
CA PRO A 223 -7.61 3.77 -11.25
C PRO A 223 -7.36 3.33 -9.80
N GLU A 224 -6.51 4.09 -9.11
CA GLU A 224 -6.36 3.92 -7.66
C GLU A 224 -7.66 4.34 -6.97
N VAL A 225 -8.00 3.59 -5.93
CA VAL A 225 -9.29 3.69 -5.24
C VAL A 225 -8.98 4.14 -3.83
N ILE A 226 -9.61 5.23 -3.42
CA ILE A 226 -9.52 5.75 -2.06
C ILE A 226 -10.90 5.71 -1.40
N LEU A 227 -10.95 5.32 -0.14
CA LEU A 227 -12.16 5.16 0.65
C LEU A 227 -12.13 6.12 1.83
N ALA A 228 -13.30 6.70 2.13
CA ALA A 228 -13.47 7.75 3.13
C ALA A 228 -12.48 8.94 3.02
N PRO A 229 -12.23 9.51 1.82
CA PRO A 229 -11.47 10.75 1.69
C PRO A 229 -12.29 12.00 2.02
#